data_AF-G8H2P3-F1
#
_entry.id   AF-G8H2P3-F1
#
_cell.length_a   1.000
_cell.length_b   1.000
_cell.length_c   1.000
_cell.angle_alpha   90.00
_cell.angle_beta   90.00
_cell.angle_gamma   90.00
#
_symmetry.space_group_name_H-M   'P 1'
#
loop_
_entity.id
_entity.type
_entity.pdbx_description
1 polymer ?
#
loop_
_entity_poly.entity_id
_entity_poly.type
_entity_poly.pdbx_seq_one_letter_code
_entity_poly.pdbx_strand_id
1 'polypeptide(L)'
;MAAAAHAQLVTSADAFLSLPTFCSMSTSPAPRAQPIASQPWSPEPVAGLGADLEQLGCSYDTGKALGLIYRDACAVLAARFEATLRTRSAELCGTFLPGEECKYTSWEQQLRGAFSRRYAEAAYDMRRCILDEVRSA
;
A
#
# COMPACT_ATOMS: atom_id res chain seq x y z
N MET A 1 41.06 45.57 -21.77
CA MET A 1 41.17 45.32 -20.32
C MET A 1 40.15 44.30 -19.77
N ALA A 2 39.01 44.04 -20.44
CA ALA A 2 38.01 43.07 -19.97
C ALA A 2 38.49 41.60 -19.94
N ALA A 3 39.31 41.18 -20.91
CA ALA A 3 39.77 39.78 -21.03
C ALA A 3 40.59 39.29 -19.82
N ALA A 4 41.40 40.17 -19.22
CA ALA A 4 42.21 39.82 -18.04
C ALA A 4 41.34 39.60 -16.79
N ALA A 5 40.26 40.38 -16.64
CA ALA A 5 39.32 40.22 -15.54
C ALA A 5 38.51 38.90 -15.66
N HIS A 6 38.11 38.53 -16.88
CA HIS A 6 37.47 37.24 -17.13
C HIS A 6 38.40 36.05 -16.87
N ALA A 7 39.67 36.15 -17.27
CA ALA A 7 40.65 35.11 -16.97
C ALA A 7 40.83 34.92 -15.45
N GLN A 8 40.93 36.01 -14.68
CA GLN A 8 41.03 35.92 -13.21
C GLN A 8 39.78 35.32 -12.54
N LEU A 9 38.58 35.59 -13.08
CA LEU A 9 37.35 34.99 -12.57
C LEU A 9 37.28 33.49 -12.85
N VAL A 10 37.71 33.06 -14.04
CA VAL A 10 37.76 31.63 -14.39
C VAL A 10 38.78 30.90 -13.53
N THR A 11 39.98 31.45 -13.35
CA THR A 11 41.03 30.82 -12.52
C THR A 11 40.63 30.75 -11.05
N SER A 12 39.95 31.77 -10.51
CA SER A 12 39.51 31.75 -9.11
C SER A 12 38.35 30.77 -8.88
N ALA A 13 37.42 30.64 -9.83
CA ALA A 13 36.38 29.61 -9.78
C ALA A 13 36.98 28.19 -9.83
N ASP A 14 37.96 27.96 -10.71
CA ASP A 14 38.60 26.65 -10.84
C ASP A 14 39.40 26.28 -9.58
N ALA A 15 40.12 27.24 -9.00
CA ALA A 15 40.82 27.06 -7.72
C ALA A 15 39.85 26.79 -6.55
N PHE A 16 38.66 27.40 -6.56
CA PHE A 16 37.64 27.16 -5.53
C PHE A 16 37.02 25.76 -5.65
N LEU A 17 36.73 25.31 -6.87
CA LEU A 17 36.16 23.99 -7.14
C LEU A 17 37.16 22.84 -6.91
N SER A 18 38.46 23.12 -7.01
CA SER A 18 39.53 22.15 -6.73
C SER A 18 39.95 22.09 -5.25
N LEU A 19 39.28 22.84 -4.36
CA LEU A 19 39.47 22.67 -2.91
C LEU A 19 39.00 21.29 -2.46
N PRO A 20 39.81 20.53 -1.68
CA PRO A 20 39.48 19.17 -1.22
C PRO A 20 38.16 19.07 -0.44
N THR A 21 37.72 20.17 0.16
CA THR A 21 36.45 20.30 0.87
C THR A 21 35.23 20.05 -0.03
N PHE A 22 35.32 20.32 -1.34
CA PHE A 22 34.23 20.06 -2.30
C PHE A 22 34.31 18.66 -2.93
N CYS A 23 35.51 18.08 -3.08
CA CYS A 23 35.66 16.68 -3.48
C CYS A 23 35.05 15.71 -2.45
N SER A 24 35.07 16.10 -1.16
CA SER A 24 34.42 15.34 -0.08
C SER A 24 32.88 15.39 -0.11
N MET A 25 32.29 16.33 -0.87
CA MET A 25 30.83 16.43 -1.05
C MET A 25 30.28 15.55 -2.18
N SER A 26 31.11 14.72 -2.83
CA SER A 26 30.60 13.58 -3.58
C SER A 26 30.14 12.49 -2.60
N THR A 27 29.17 12.85 -1.76
CA THR A 27 28.40 11.91 -0.95
C THR A 27 27.72 10.99 -1.95
N SER A 28 28.28 9.80 -2.15
CA SER A 28 27.61 8.71 -2.84
C SER A 28 26.17 8.68 -2.31
N PRO A 29 25.13 8.69 -3.17
CA PRO A 29 23.76 8.70 -2.69
C PRO A 29 23.63 7.53 -1.72
N ALA A 30 23.33 7.85 -0.46
CA ALA A 30 23.17 6.85 0.58
C ALA A 30 22.24 5.76 0.03
N PRO A 31 22.60 4.46 0.17
CA PRO A 31 21.78 3.40 -0.36
C PRO A 31 20.36 3.60 0.19
N ARG A 32 19.39 3.80 -0.71
CA ARG A 32 17.98 3.89 -0.34
C ARG A 32 17.69 2.71 0.57
N ALA A 33 17.11 2.98 1.73
CA ALA A 33 16.69 1.94 2.67
C ALA A 33 15.97 0.85 1.86
N GLN A 34 16.52 -0.36 1.86
CA GLN A 34 15.87 -1.46 1.16
C GLN A 34 14.51 -1.67 1.81
N PRO A 35 13.42 -1.76 1.02
CA PRO A 35 12.10 -1.93 1.59
C PRO A 35 12.10 -3.22 2.41
N ILE A 36 11.85 -3.09 3.71
CA ILE A 36 11.61 -4.23 4.59
C ILE A 36 10.46 -5.01 3.95
N ALA A 37 10.67 -6.30 3.68
CA ALA A 37 9.67 -7.14 3.06
C ALA A 37 8.37 -7.06 3.88
N SER A 38 7.37 -6.35 3.34
CA SER A 38 6.10 -6.11 4.00
C SER A 38 5.43 -7.46 4.25
N GLN A 39 5.07 -7.75 5.50
CA GLN A 39 4.37 -8.99 5.85
C GLN A 39 3.09 -9.14 5.01
N PRO A 40 2.72 -10.34 4.51
CA PRO A 40 1.49 -10.54 3.76
C PRO A 40 0.28 -9.99 4.53
N TRP A 41 -0.60 -9.28 3.84
CA TRP A 41 -1.85 -8.81 4.43
C TRP A 41 -2.86 -9.94 4.39
N SER A 42 -3.32 -10.36 5.57
CA SER A 42 -4.39 -11.35 5.72
C SER A 42 -5.59 -10.67 6.36
N PRO A 43 -6.69 -10.45 5.61
CA PRO A 43 -7.92 -9.96 6.22
C PRO A 43 -8.51 -11.00 7.18
N GLU A 44 -9.33 -10.52 8.11
CA GLU A 44 -10.08 -11.39 9.01
C GLU A 44 -11.12 -12.22 8.24
N PRO A 45 -11.40 -13.47 8.64
CA PRO A 45 -12.45 -14.27 8.03
C PRO A 45 -13.81 -13.57 8.15
N VAL A 46 -14.52 -13.45 7.03
CA VAL A 46 -15.86 -12.86 7.03
C VAL A 46 -16.88 -13.96 7.33
N ALA A 47 -17.92 -13.62 8.11
CA ALA A 47 -19.02 -14.53 8.36
C ALA A 47 -19.64 -15.05 7.05
N GLY A 48 -19.87 -16.35 6.98
CA GLY A 48 -20.52 -16.99 5.83
C GLY A 48 -22.01 -16.65 5.72
N LEU A 49 -22.61 -17.00 4.57
CA LEU A 49 -24.03 -16.75 4.29
C LEU A 49 -24.99 -17.85 4.78
N GLY A 50 -24.46 -19.02 5.14
CA GLY A 50 -25.26 -20.25 5.30
C GLY A 50 -26.44 -20.11 6.25
N ALA A 51 -26.19 -19.65 7.48
CA ALA A 51 -27.23 -19.52 8.49
C ALA A 51 -28.33 -18.51 8.10
N ASP A 52 -27.97 -17.42 7.42
CA ASP A 52 -28.94 -16.41 7.00
C ASP A 52 -29.80 -16.91 5.83
N LEU A 53 -29.19 -17.62 4.88
CA LEU A 53 -29.89 -18.19 3.73
C LEU A 53 -30.86 -19.29 4.16
N GLU A 54 -30.47 -20.13 5.12
CA GLU A 54 -31.36 -21.13 5.72
C GLU A 54 -32.57 -20.46 6.40
N GLN A 55 -32.35 -19.36 7.14
CA GLN A 55 -33.43 -18.61 7.77
C GLN A 55 -34.39 -17.94 6.76
N LEU A 56 -33.89 -17.57 5.58
CA LEU A 56 -34.69 -17.05 4.47
C LEU A 56 -35.42 -18.15 3.69
N GLY A 57 -35.31 -19.42 4.10
CA GLY A 57 -35.99 -20.54 3.44
C GLY A 57 -35.32 -21.01 2.15
N CYS A 58 -34.06 -20.64 1.91
CA CYS A 58 -33.31 -21.16 0.77
C CYS A 58 -33.13 -22.67 0.90
N SER A 59 -33.21 -23.37 -0.24
CA SER A 59 -32.79 -24.77 -0.32
C SER A 59 -31.30 -24.89 0.01
N TYR A 60 -30.88 -26.06 0.51
CA TYR A 60 -29.47 -26.35 0.79
C TYR A 60 -28.56 -26.10 -0.43
N ASP A 61 -29.00 -26.53 -1.62
CA ASP A 61 -28.21 -26.38 -2.85
C ASP A 61 -28.05 -24.91 -3.26
N THR A 62 -29.14 -24.12 -3.15
CA THR A 62 -29.11 -22.67 -3.38
C THR A 62 -28.19 -21.98 -2.37
N GLY A 63 -28.34 -22.31 -1.08
CA GLY A 63 -27.53 -21.75 0.00
C GLY A 63 -26.04 -22.03 -0.19
N LYS A 64 -25.70 -23.26 -0.58
CA LYS A 64 -24.34 -23.68 -0.89
C LYS A 64 -23.78 -22.94 -2.11
N ALA A 65 -24.55 -22.83 -3.19
CA ALA A 65 -24.11 -22.14 -4.40
C ALA A 65 -23.82 -20.65 -4.12
N LEU A 66 -24.72 -19.95 -3.44
CA LEU A 66 -24.53 -18.56 -3.04
C LEU A 66 -23.35 -18.39 -2.07
N GLY A 67 -23.18 -19.32 -1.12
CA GLY A 67 -22.04 -19.32 -0.22
C GLY A 67 -20.69 -19.46 -0.95
N LEU A 68 -20.62 -20.29 -1.98
CA LEU A 68 -19.41 -20.43 -2.82
C LEU A 68 -19.13 -19.15 -3.60
N ILE A 69 -20.15 -18.58 -4.25
CA ILE A 69 -20.03 -17.31 -4.99
C ILE A 69 -19.53 -16.19 -4.08
N TYR A 70 -20.12 -16.06 -2.89
CA TYR A 70 -19.70 -15.06 -1.90
C TYR A 70 -18.26 -15.25 -1.45
N ARG A 71 -17.86 -16.49 -1.13
CA ARG A 71 -16.48 -16.80 -0.74
C ARG A 71 -15.49 -16.45 -1.85
N ASP A 72 -15.80 -16.82 -3.09
CA ASP A 72 -14.92 -16.55 -4.23
C ASP A 72 -14.85 -15.04 -4.51
N ALA A 73 -15.95 -14.31 -4.36
CA ALA A 73 -15.98 -12.85 -4.44
C ALA A 73 -15.15 -12.18 -3.33
N CYS A 74 -15.22 -12.68 -2.08
CA CYS A 74 -14.36 -12.23 -0.99
C CYS A 74 -12.87 -12.49 -1.29
N ALA A 75 -12.52 -13.63 -1.88
CA ALA A 75 -11.14 -13.94 -2.27
C ALA A 75 -10.62 -12.96 -3.34
N VAL A 76 -11.42 -12.67 -4.37
CA VAL A 76 -11.09 -11.66 -5.38
C VAL A 76 -10.95 -10.27 -4.78
N LEU A 77 -11.86 -9.90 -3.86
CA LEU A 77 -11.80 -8.63 -3.14
C LEU A 77 -10.52 -8.52 -2.32
N ALA A 78 -10.17 -9.56 -1.55
CA ALA A 78 -8.94 -9.60 -0.78
C ALA A 78 -7.70 -9.45 -1.68
N ALA A 79 -7.60 -10.19 -2.79
CA ALA A 79 -6.48 -10.07 -3.72
C ALA A 79 -6.32 -8.64 -4.26
N ARG A 80 -7.44 -7.96 -4.58
CA ARG A 80 -7.43 -6.57 -5.05
C ARG A 80 -6.95 -5.58 -3.98
N PHE A 81 -7.41 -5.76 -2.74
CA PHE A 81 -6.97 -4.93 -1.62
C PHE A 81 -5.49 -5.15 -1.32
N GLU A 82 -5.00 -6.40 -1.35
CA GLU A 82 -3.59 -6.73 -1.17
C GLU A 82 -2.72 -6.07 -2.25
N ALA A 83 -3.10 -6.20 -3.51
CA ALA A 83 -2.38 -5.58 -4.63
C ALA A 83 -2.32 -4.05 -4.47
N THR A 84 -3.44 -3.44 -4.11
CA THR A 84 -3.52 -1.99 -3.90
C THR A 84 -2.66 -1.55 -2.70
N LEU A 85 -2.73 -2.28 -1.59
CA LEU A 85 -1.92 -2.02 -0.40
C LEU A 85 -0.43 -2.13 -0.72
N ARG A 86 -0.01 -3.18 -1.43
CA ARG A 86 1.40 -3.37 -1.86
C ARG A 86 1.90 -2.17 -2.66
N THR A 87 1.12 -1.70 -3.63
CA THR A 87 1.46 -0.52 -4.44
C THR A 87 1.57 0.73 -3.56
N ARG A 88 0.58 0.99 -2.69
CA ARG A 88 0.59 2.17 -1.81
C ARG A 88 1.72 2.14 -0.79
N SER A 89 2.04 0.98 -0.23
CA SER A 89 3.17 0.83 0.69
C SER A 89 4.50 1.09 -0.01
N ALA A 90 4.67 0.66 -1.27
CA ALA A 90 5.87 0.95 -2.04
C ALA A 90 6.02 2.46 -2.35
N GLU A 91 4.93 3.13 -2.74
CA GLU A 91 4.89 4.58 -2.92
C GLU A 91 5.23 5.31 -1.62
N LEU A 92 4.61 4.89 -0.51
CA LEU A 92 4.83 5.44 0.82
C LEU A 92 6.30 5.29 1.26
N CYS A 93 6.90 4.10 1.09
CA CYS A 93 8.30 3.84 1.39
C CYS A 93 9.24 4.80 0.63
N GLY A 94 8.93 5.12 -0.62
CA GLY A 94 9.69 6.07 -1.44
C GLY A 94 9.69 7.52 -0.93
N THR A 95 8.80 7.88 0.00
CA THR A 95 8.71 9.24 0.57
C THR A 95 9.53 9.46 1.84
N PHE A 96 9.97 8.38 2.50
CA PHE A 96 10.71 8.47 3.76
C PHE A 96 12.23 8.56 3.53
N LEU A 97 12.91 9.33 4.38
CA LEU A 97 14.36 9.44 4.40
C LEU A 97 15.00 8.36 5.30
N PRO A 98 16.30 8.06 5.12
CA PRO A 98 17.05 7.24 6.08
C PRO A 98 16.94 7.83 7.50
N GLY A 99 16.65 6.98 8.50
CA GLY A 99 16.41 7.40 9.88
C GLY A 99 14.93 7.66 10.24
N GLU A 100 14.01 7.53 9.28
CA GLU A 100 12.57 7.67 9.51
C GLU A 100 11.82 6.33 9.59
N GLU A 101 12.51 5.22 9.85
CA GLU A 101 11.97 3.86 9.83
C GLU A 101 10.81 3.68 10.83
N CYS A 102 10.90 4.31 12.00
CA CYS A 102 9.83 4.31 12.99
C CYS A 102 8.54 4.98 12.47
N LYS A 103 8.69 6.08 11.71
CA LYS A 103 7.54 6.78 11.12
C LYS A 103 6.93 5.94 10.00
N TYR A 104 7.76 5.38 9.12
CA TYR A 104 7.32 4.48 8.06
C TYR A 104 6.51 3.31 8.65
N THR A 105 7.02 2.66 9.69
CA THR A 105 6.36 1.50 10.32
C THR A 105 4.99 1.90 10.92
N SER A 106 4.91 3.07 11.56
CA SER A 106 3.65 3.59 12.09
C SER A 106 2.62 3.87 10.97
N TRP A 107 3.05 4.50 9.89
CA TRP A 107 2.19 4.76 8.73
C TRP A 107 1.76 3.47 8.03
N GLU A 108 2.65 2.49 7.87
CA GLU A 108 2.32 1.19 7.29
C GLU A 108 1.26 0.46 8.13
N GLN A 109 1.38 0.48 9.46
CA GLN A 109 0.38 -0.10 10.36
C GLN A 109 -0.98 0.59 10.25
N GLN A 110 -1.00 1.94 10.19
CA GLN A 110 -2.24 2.70 10.01
C GLN A 110 -2.90 2.39 8.66
N LEU A 111 -2.10 2.32 7.60
CA LEU A 111 -2.58 1.98 6.25
C LEU A 111 -3.18 0.58 6.21
N ARG A 112 -2.48 -0.43 6.76
CA ARG A 112 -2.98 -1.80 6.90
C ARG A 112 -4.30 -1.83 7.67
N GLY A 113 -4.39 -1.12 8.79
CA GLY A 113 -5.62 -1.03 9.59
C GLY A 113 -6.78 -0.40 8.83
N ALA A 114 -6.54 0.63 8.04
CA ALA A 114 -7.56 1.24 7.19
C ALA A 114 -8.04 0.29 6.09
N PHE A 115 -7.13 -0.45 5.44
CA PHE A 115 -7.47 -1.46 4.44
C PHE A 115 -8.28 -2.61 5.02
N SER A 116 -7.93 -3.10 6.21
CA SER A 116 -8.70 -4.14 6.91
C SER A 116 -10.13 -3.72 7.21
N ARG A 117 -10.33 -2.49 7.75
CA ARG A 117 -11.68 -1.96 7.98
C ARG A 117 -12.49 -1.84 6.70
N ARG A 118 -11.86 -1.31 5.65
CA ARG A 118 -12.51 -1.08 4.36
C ARG A 118 -12.85 -2.38 3.64
N TYR A 119 -12.03 -3.42 3.78
CA TYR A 119 -12.35 -4.77 3.33
C TYR A 119 -13.56 -5.33 4.08
N ALA A 120 -13.60 -5.21 5.41
CA ALA A 120 -14.71 -5.70 6.23
C ALA A 120 -16.03 -5.00 5.86
N GLU A 121 -16.02 -3.68 5.66
CA GLU A 121 -17.16 -2.91 5.15
C GLU A 121 -17.64 -3.44 3.80
N ALA A 122 -16.73 -3.61 2.84
CA ALA A 122 -17.08 -4.06 1.49
C ALA A 122 -17.63 -5.50 1.47
N ALA A 123 -17.08 -6.39 2.30
CA ALA A 123 -17.58 -7.75 2.44
C ALA A 123 -18.96 -7.78 3.12
N TYR A 124 -19.17 -6.94 4.14
CA TYR A 124 -20.47 -6.79 4.79
C TYR A 124 -21.54 -6.25 3.83
N ASP A 125 -21.21 -5.23 3.03
CA ASP A 125 -22.11 -4.69 2.01
C ASP A 125 -22.47 -5.73 0.97
N MET A 126 -21.49 -6.50 0.49
CA MET A 126 -21.73 -7.60 -0.44
C MET A 126 -22.66 -8.66 0.14
N ARG A 127 -22.43 -9.08 1.38
CA ARG A 127 -23.33 -10.00 2.10
C ARG A 127 -24.74 -9.43 2.19
N ARG A 128 -24.89 -8.16 2.59
CA ARG A 128 -26.19 -7.50 2.68
C ARG A 128 -26.92 -7.50 1.34
N CYS A 129 -26.25 -7.12 0.25
CA CYS A 129 -26.84 -7.12 -1.09
C CYS A 129 -27.33 -8.51 -1.50
N ILE A 130 -26.57 -9.58 -1.23
CA ILE A 130 -27.00 -10.95 -1.55
C ILE A 130 -28.25 -11.33 -0.74
N LEU A 131 -28.29 -11.00 0.54
CA LEU A 131 -29.44 -11.33 1.40
C LEU A 131 -30.68 -10.51 1.05
N ASP A 132 -30.52 -9.25 0.66
CA ASP A 132 -31.62 -8.41 0.22
C ASP A 132 -32.22 -8.90 -1.11
N GLU A 133 -31.36 -9.31 -2.05
CA GLU A 133 -31.80 -9.90 -3.33
C GLU A 133 -32.61 -11.19 -3.09
N VAL A 134 -32.10 -12.10 -2.25
CA VAL A 134 -32.79 -13.35 -1.89
C VAL A 134 -34.13 -13.08 -1.21
N ARG A 135 -34.23 -12.03 -0.38
CA ARG A 135 -35.50 -11.66 0.28
C ARG A 135 -36.54 -11.11 -0.70
N SER A 136 -36.09 -10.54 -1.81
CA SER A 136 -36.97 -9.91 -2.81
C SER A 136 -37.47 -10.86 -3.90
N ALA A 137 -36.86 -12.04 -4.03
CA ALA A 137 -37.21 -13.09 -4.98
C ALA A 137 -38.38 -13.94 -4.48
#